data_AF-A0A920U5K1-F1
#
_entry.id   AF-A0A920U5K1-F1
#
_cell.length_a   1.000
_cell.length_b   1.000
_cell.length_c   1.000
_cell.angle_alpha   90.00
_cell.angle_beta   90.00
_cell.angle_gamma   90.00
#
_symmetry.space_group_name_H-M   'P 1'
#
loop_
_entity.id
_entity.type
_entity.pdbx_description
1 polymer ?
#
loop_
_entity_poly.entity_id
_entity_poly.type
_entity_poly.pdbx_seq_one_letter_code
_entity_poly.pdbx_strand_id
1 'polypeptide(L)'
;MERTEADLVRRGGIAFPPDSEDAVPEGVIANEGLRTIPPRENCGNVDAKQLTKGSRLLIPVNVDGALYSAGDGHFAQGDGECCITAIEMGATAVVKFQLKKGEAARNNITFPRFSHPGYFLPPEWAAPRNFMATMGMPIREDGTQEGEDLTLAARNALIQMIDLLQERGWSKSQAYIICRWRLILG
;
A
#
# COMPACT_ATOMS: atom_id res chain seq x y z
N MET A 1 -6.51 12.72 -7.34
CA MET A 1 -5.15 12.15 -7.41
C MET A 1 -4.22 13.04 -8.24
N GLU A 2 -4.50 13.36 -9.51
CA GLU A 2 -3.61 14.25 -10.32
C GLU A 2 -3.35 15.63 -9.69
N ARG A 3 -4.38 16.25 -9.11
CA ARG A 3 -4.24 17.53 -8.39
C ARG A 3 -3.33 17.44 -7.16
N THR A 4 -3.22 16.26 -6.57
CA THR A 4 -2.54 16.02 -5.29
C THR A 4 -1.02 16.04 -5.46
N GLU A 5 -0.49 15.36 -6.48
CA GLU A 5 0.95 15.36 -6.78
C GLU A 5 1.40 16.69 -7.36
N ALA A 6 0.60 17.29 -8.26
CA ALA A 6 0.87 18.63 -8.75
C ALA A 6 0.90 19.66 -7.61
N ASP A 7 0.06 19.50 -6.59
CA ASP A 7 0.10 20.32 -5.39
C ASP A 7 1.35 20.11 -4.54
N LEU A 8 1.72 18.86 -4.29
CA LEU A 8 2.95 18.53 -3.57
C LEU A 8 4.18 19.17 -4.24
N VAL A 9 4.30 19.04 -5.56
CA VAL A 9 5.40 19.67 -6.33
C VAL A 9 5.38 21.19 -6.21
N ARG A 10 4.21 21.83 -6.30
CA ARG A 10 4.08 23.29 -6.11
C ARG A 10 4.53 23.75 -4.73
N ARG A 11 4.32 22.93 -3.70
CA ARG A 11 4.77 23.19 -2.32
C ARG A 11 6.24 22.83 -2.07
N GLY A 12 6.96 22.36 -3.10
CA GLY A 12 8.38 22.01 -3.03
C GLY A 12 8.65 20.57 -2.57
N GLY A 13 7.64 19.71 -2.52
CA GLY A 13 7.80 18.29 -2.27
C GLY A 13 8.20 17.50 -3.53
N ILE A 14 8.58 16.23 -3.32
CA ILE A 14 9.03 15.34 -4.40
C ILE A 14 7.83 14.55 -4.92
N ALA A 15 7.50 14.76 -6.20
CA ALA A 15 6.64 13.90 -6.99
C ALA A 15 7.04 14.00 -8.46
N PHE A 16 6.71 12.98 -9.25
CA PHE A 16 7.00 12.95 -10.67
C PHE A 16 5.70 13.13 -11.46
N PRO A 17 5.47 14.30 -12.09
CA PRO A 17 4.28 14.51 -12.91
C PRO A 17 4.27 13.56 -14.13
N PRO A 18 3.12 13.45 -14.83
CA PRO A 18 3.06 12.71 -16.09
C PRO A 18 4.17 13.15 -17.04
N ASP A 19 4.80 12.16 -17.67
CA ASP A 19 5.92 12.34 -18.58
C ASP A 19 5.87 11.22 -19.62
N SER A 20 5.81 11.63 -20.89
CA SER A 20 5.56 10.77 -22.03
C SER A 20 6.82 10.26 -22.73
N GLU A 21 8.01 10.71 -22.33
CA GLU A 21 9.27 10.34 -23.01
C GLU A 21 9.49 8.82 -23.06
N ASP A 22 9.21 8.12 -21.95
CA ASP A 22 9.38 6.66 -21.80
C ASP A 22 8.10 5.95 -21.30
N ALA A 23 6.93 6.55 -21.50
CA ALA A 23 5.68 6.02 -20.95
C ALA A 23 5.20 4.77 -21.68
N VAL A 24 4.82 3.75 -20.92
CA VAL A 24 4.18 2.54 -21.43
C VAL A 24 2.87 2.30 -20.68
N PRO A 25 1.71 2.25 -21.36
CA PRO A 25 1.51 2.40 -22.80
C PRO A 25 1.63 3.85 -23.29
N GLU A 26 1.96 4.02 -24.58
CA GLU A 26 1.98 5.31 -25.28
C GLU A 26 0.55 5.91 -25.42
N GLY A 27 0.47 7.20 -25.80
CA GLY A 27 -0.78 7.87 -26.18
C GLY A 27 -1.25 8.93 -25.18
N VAL A 28 -2.58 9.15 -25.08
CA VAL A 28 -3.15 10.18 -24.17
C VAL A 28 -2.75 9.90 -22.72
N ILE A 29 -2.78 8.63 -22.31
CA ILE A 29 -2.42 8.21 -20.96
C ILE A 29 -0.94 8.47 -20.63
N ALA A 30 -0.04 8.57 -21.61
CA ALA A 30 1.34 8.96 -21.36
C ALA A 30 1.48 10.40 -20.86
N ASN A 31 0.55 11.27 -21.23
CA ASN A 31 0.59 12.71 -20.92
C ASN A 31 -0.30 13.09 -19.73
N GLU A 32 -1.31 12.28 -19.41
CA GLU A 32 -2.28 12.54 -18.33
C GLU A 32 -2.17 11.51 -17.19
N GLY A 33 -1.55 10.37 -17.46
CA GLY A 33 -1.44 9.26 -16.53
C GLY A 33 -0.45 9.56 -15.41
N LEU A 34 -0.92 9.33 -14.19
CA LEU A 34 -0.07 9.36 -13.01
C LEU A 34 1.05 8.32 -13.13
N ARG A 35 2.29 8.74 -12.83
CA ARG A 35 3.47 7.85 -12.82
C ARG A 35 3.26 6.73 -11.78
N THR A 36 3.78 5.55 -12.08
CA THR A 36 3.65 4.37 -11.20
C THR A 36 4.52 4.46 -9.94
N ILE A 37 5.53 5.36 -9.93
CA ILE A 37 6.54 5.49 -8.86
C ILE A 37 5.92 5.65 -7.46
N PRO A 38 5.06 6.64 -7.17
CA PRO A 38 4.57 6.78 -5.80
C PRO A 38 3.42 5.80 -5.50
N PRO A 39 3.44 5.10 -4.35
CA PRO A 39 2.29 4.37 -3.87
C PRO A 39 1.14 5.31 -3.50
N ARG A 40 -0.08 4.79 -3.57
CA ARG A 40 -1.33 5.54 -3.36
C ARG A 40 -2.38 4.66 -2.69
N GLU A 41 -3.57 5.21 -2.47
CA GLU A 41 -4.72 4.51 -1.88
C GLU A 41 -5.16 3.29 -2.72
N ASN A 42 -4.86 3.31 -4.03
CA ASN A 42 -5.07 2.19 -4.94
C ASN A 42 -3.91 1.18 -4.97
N CYS A 43 -3.00 1.21 -3.98
CA CYS A 43 -1.75 0.42 -3.91
C CYS A 43 -0.62 1.06 -4.73
N GLY A 44 -0.38 0.63 -5.96
CA GLY A 44 0.80 1.06 -6.73
C GLY A 44 2.11 0.46 -6.18
N ASN A 45 3.20 1.24 -6.23
CA ASN A 45 4.56 0.85 -5.81
C ASN A 45 4.71 0.83 -4.28
N VAL A 46 4.08 -0.15 -3.63
CA VAL A 46 4.06 -0.24 -2.16
C VAL A 46 5.30 -0.93 -1.59
N ASP A 47 6.01 -1.70 -2.40
CA ASP A 47 7.29 -2.34 -2.08
C ASP A 47 7.27 -3.06 -0.72
N ALA A 48 6.18 -3.76 -0.48
CA ALA A 48 6.00 -4.60 0.70
C ALA A 48 6.51 -6.01 0.40
N LYS A 49 7.71 -6.35 0.90
CA LYS A 49 8.35 -7.68 0.71
C LYS A 49 7.48 -8.87 1.18
N GLN A 50 6.46 -8.59 1.99
CA GLN A 50 5.51 -9.55 2.51
C GLN A 50 4.40 -9.92 1.49
N LEU A 51 4.25 -9.19 0.39
CA LEU A 51 3.30 -9.48 -0.69
C LEU A 51 3.81 -10.60 -1.61
N THR A 52 3.94 -11.79 -1.05
CA THR A 52 4.41 -12.98 -1.77
C THR A 52 3.28 -13.96 -2.11
N LYS A 53 3.64 -15.09 -2.72
CA LYS A 53 2.69 -16.18 -3.02
C LYS A 53 1.92 -16.61 -1.76
N GLY A 54 0.60 -16.48 -1.82
CA GLY A 54 -0.31 -16.82 -0.72
C GLY A 54 -0.89 -15.60 0.00
N SER A 55 -0.31 -14.41 -0.23
CA SER A 55 -0.88 -13.15 0.25
C SER A 55 -2.27 -12.89 -0.32
N ARG A 56 -3.09 -12.23 0.48
CA ARG A 56 -4.38 -11.67 0.10
C ARG A 56 -4.29 -10.17 0.28
N LEU A 57 -4.44 -9.44 -0.82
CA LEU A 57 -4.42 -7.98 -0.86
C LEU A 57 -5.84 -7.46 -1.07
N LEU A 58 -6.26 -6.52 -0.22
CA LEU A 58 -7.54 -5.82 -0.27
C LEU A 58 -7.27 -4.37 -0.63
N ILE A 59 -7.74 -3.94 -1.80
CA ILE A 59 -7.56 -2.59 -2.34
C ILE A 59 -8.95 -1.94 -2.45
N PRO A 60 -9.15 -0.72 -1.93
CA PRO A 60 -10.35 0.07 -2.19
C PRO A 60 -10.54 0.32 -3.70
N VAL A 61 -11.75 0.07 -4.21
CA VAL A 61 -12.08 0.29 -5.63
C VAL A 61 -12.61 1.70 -5.81
N ASN A 62 -11.85 2.55 -6.50
CA ASN A 62 -12.15 3.97 -6.67
C ASN A 62 -12.77 4.30 -8.04
N VAL A 63 -12.73 3.36 -8.99
CA VAL A 63 -13.24 3.52 -10.35
C VAL A 63 -13.95 2.25 -10.82
N ASP A 64 -14.87 2.42 -11.76
CA ASP A 64 -15.59 1.29 -12.36
C ASP A 64 -14.63 0.30 -13.03
N GLY A 65 -14.90 -0.99 -12.82
CA GLY A 65 -14.05 -2.08 -13.33
C GLY A 65 -12.75 -2.30 -12.56
N ALA A 66 -12.42 -1.45 -11.57
CA ALA A 66 -11.18 -1.45 -10.77
C ALA A 66 -9.87 -1.25 -11.54
N LEU A 67 -9.78 -1.71 -12.80
CA LEU A 67 -8.66 -1.53 -13.72
C LEU A 67 -7.33 -2.03 -13.12
N TYR A 68 -7.32 -3.29 -12.69
CA TYR A 68 -6.15 -3.90 -12.03
C TYR A 68 -4.99 -4.13 -13.01
N SER A 69 -3.80 -3.71 -12.58
CA SER A 69 -2.50 -4.00 -13.21
C SER A 69 -1.51 -4.44 -12.14
N ALA A 70 -0.49 -5.21 -12.55
CA ALA A 70 0.61 -5.61 -11.68
C ALA A 70 1.92 -5.63 -12.49
N GLY A 71 3.03 -5.30 -11.83
CA GLY A 71 4.37 -5.24 -12.37
C GLY A 71 5.38 -5.23 -11.23
N ASP A 72 6.61 -4.82 -11.54
CA ASP A 72 7.69 -4.62 -10.55
C ASP A 72 8.01 -5.89 -9.73
N GLY A 73 8.53 -6.91 -10.44
CA GLY A 73 8.81 -8.20 -9.84
C GLY A 73 10.14 -8.20 -9.09
N HIS A 74 10.11 -8.41 -7.78
CA HIS A 74 11.33 -8.48 -6.97
C HIS A 74 11.73 -9.91 -6.63
N PHE A 75 12.99 -10.27 -6.89
CA PHE A 75 13.57 -11.52 -6.38
C PHE A 75 13.82 -11.44 -4.87
N ALA A 76 14.33 -10.30 -4.41
CA ALA A 76 14.58 -10.02 -2.99
C ALA A 76 14.55 -8.51 -2.72
N GLN A 77 14.01 -8.14 -1.55
CA GLN A 77 13.88 -6.76 -1.10
C GLN A 77 14.00 -6.66 0.42
N GLY A 78 14.65 -5.60 0.90
CA GLY A 78 14.64 -5.19 2.31
C GLY A 78 13.52 -4.20 2.61
N ASP A 79 13.09 -4.08 3.87
CA ASP A 79 12.10 -3.06 4.24
C ASP A 79 12.71 -1.65 4.02
N GLY A 80 12.00 -0.82 3.27
CA GLY A 80 12.38 0.58 2.99
C GLY A 80 13.20 0.81 1.72
N GLU A 81 13.63 -0.25 1.02
CA GLU A 81 14.26 -0.16 -0.31
C GLU A 81 15.30 0.98 -0.43
N CYS A 82 16.19 1.06 0.55
CA CYS A 82 17.00 2.27 0.76
C CYS A 82 17.98 2.58 -0.38
N CYS A 83 18.28 1.60 -1.23
CA CYS A 83 19.09 1.74 -2.44
C CYS A 83 18.26 2.02 -3.70
N ILE A 84 17.02 2.50 -3.54
CA ILE A 84 16.07 2.89 -4.60
C ILE A 84 15.46 1.71 -5.38
N THR A 85 16.13 0.56 -5.41
CA THR A 85 15.66 -0.62 -6.15
C THR A 85 15.83 -1.89 -5.33
N ALA A 86 15.02 -2.89 -5.64
CA ALA A 86 15.17 -4.25 -5.17
C ALA A 86 16.15 -5.04 -6.07
N ILE A 87 16.23 -6.36 -5.86
CA ILE A 87 16.76 -7.24 -6.90
C ILE A 87 15.65 -7.46 -7.93
N GLU A 88 15.61 -6.59 -8.95
CA GLU A 88 14.60 -6.60 -10.00
C GLU A 88 14.65 -7.84 -10.90
N MET A 89 13.48 -8.39 -11.24
CA MET A 89 13.36 -9.54 -12.13
C MET A 89 12.05 -9.56 -12.93
N GLY A 90 12.07 -10.25 -14.06
CA GLY A 90 10.82 -10.64 -14.73
C GLY A 90 10.04 -11.63 -13.87
N ALA A 91 8.74 -11.37 -13.68
CA ALA A 91 7.87 -12.21 -12.86
C ALA A 91 6.57 -12.57 -13.59
N THR A 92 5.94 -13.67 -13.16
CA THR A 92 4.59 -14.05 -13.57
C THR A 92 3.78 -14.39 -12.34
N ALA A 93 2.63 -13.73 -12.19
CA ALA A 93 1.73 -13.92 -11.06
C ALA A 93 0.39 -14.50 -11.54
N VAL A 94 -0.15 -15.44 -10.76
CA VAL A 94 -1.54 -15.91 -10.91
C VAL A 94 -2.34 -15.36 -9.76
N VAL A 95 -3.32 -14.52 -10.07
CA VAL A 95 -4.15 -13.84 -9.08
C VAL A 95 -5.61 -14.27 -9.20
N LYS A 96 -6.31 -14.28 -8.07
CA LYS A 96 -7.76 -14.53 -8.01
C LYS A 96 -8.45 -13.31 -7.43
N PHE A 97 -9.42 -12.78 -8.16
CA PHE A 97 -10.21 -11.63 -7.71
C PHE A 97 -11.47 -12.06 -6.96
N GLN A 98 -11.81 -11.29 -5.93
CA GLN A 98 -13.10 -11.35 -5.25
C GLN A 98 -13.57 -9.94 -4.95
N LEU A 99 -14.72 -9.55 -5.47
CA LEU A 99 -15.32 -8.25 -5.18
C LEU A 99 -16.05 -8.28 -3.83
N LYS A 100 -15.69 -7.36 -2.92
CA LYS A 100 -16.35 -7.15 -1.62
C LYS A 100 -17.18 -5.86 -1.67
N LYS A 101 -18.42 -5.96 -2.16
CA LYS A 101 -19.29 -4.79 -2.39
C LYS A 101 -19.54 -3.99 -1.11
N GLY A 102 -19.24 -2.69 -1.16
CA GLY A 102 -19.44 -1.73 -0.08
C GLY A 102 -18.55 -1.93 1.15
N GLU A 103 -17.57 -2.85 1.12
CA GLU A 103 -16.73 -3.16 2.28
C GLU A 103 -15.89 -1.97 2.70
N ALA A 104 -15.23 -1.30 1.75
CA ALA A 104 -14.38 -0.16 2.04
C ALA A 104 -15.15 0.98 2.71
N ALA A 105 -16.35 1.29 2.21
CA ALA A 105 -17.20 2.34 2.79
C ALA A 105 -17.73 1.96 4.19
N ARG A 106 -18.15 0.70 4.40
CA ARG A 106 -18.67 0.25 5.71
C ARG A 106 -17.60 0.28 6.80
N ASN A 107 -16.37 -0.06 6.44
CA ASN A 107 -15.27 -0.30 7.38
C ASN A 107 -14.20 0.80 7.32
N ASN A 108 -14.50 1.95 6.70
CA ASN A 108 -13.59 3.08 6.57
C ASN A 108 -12.20 2.69 6.01
N ILE A 109 -12.17 1.83 4.99
CA ILE A 109 -10.91 1.33 4.40
C ILE A 109 -10.41 2.34 3.36
N THR A 110 -9.53 3.24 3.79
CA THR A 110 -8.88 4.23 2.90
C THR A 110 -7.65 3.69 2.20
N PHE A 111 -6.82 2.91 2.90
CA PHE A 111 -5.55 2.39 2.38
C PHE A 111 -5.60 0.87 2.19
N PRO A 112 -4.75 0.31 1.31
CA PRO A 112 -4.67 -1.13 1.13
C PRO A 112 -4.37 -1.88 2.42
N ARG A 113 -4.94 -3.08 2.54
CA ARG A 113 -4.67 -4.02 3.64
C ARG A 113 -4.27 -5.35 3.05
N PHE A 114 -3.37 -6.06 3.70
CA PHE A 114 -3.01 -7.39 3.24
C PHE A 114 -2.86 -8.37 4.39
N SER A 115 -2.91 -9.66 4.05
CA SER A 115 -2.73 -10.74 5.01
C SER A 115 -2.02 -11.90 4.34
N HIS A 116 -1.29 -12.66 5.14
CA HIS A 116 -0.61 -13.85 4.67
C HIS A 116 -0.89 -14.99 5.65
N PRO A 117 -1.50 -16.11 5.20
CA PRO A 117 -1.96 -17.18 6.10
C PRO A 117 -0.82 -18.08 6.63
N GLY A 118 0.34 -18.05 5.97
CA GLY A 118 1.55 -18.79 6.34
C GLY A 118 2.71 -17.87 6.69
N TYR A 119 3.93 -18.32 6.38
CA TYR A 119 5.14 -17.50 6.44
C TYR A 119 5.48 -16.93 5.07
N PHE A 120 5.92 -15.68 5.01
CA PHE A 120 6.41 -15.06 3.77
C PHE A 120 7.93 -15.28 3.56
N LEU A 121 8.65 -15.61 4.63
CA LEU A 121 10.06 -16.02 4.65
C LEU A 121 10.23 -17.28 5.50
N PRO A 122 11.31 -18.05 5.35
CA PRO A 122 11.55 -19.21 6.20
C PRO A 122 11.51 -18.85 7.71
N PRO A 123 10.85 -19.65 8.57
CA PRO A 123 10.60 -19.30 9.97
C PRO A 123 11.85 -19.03 10.80
N GLU A 124 13.00 -19.59 10.42
CA GLU A 124 14.30 -19.37 11.05
C GLU A 124 14.77 -17.91 11.01
N TRP A 125 14.15 -17.07 10.16
CA TRP A 125 14.36 -15.62 10.09
C TRP A 125 13.39 -14.82 10.96
N ALA A 126 12.73 -15.47 11.93
CA ALA A 126 11.73 -14.86 12.81
C ALA A 126 10.57 -14.18 12.06
N ALA A 127 10.20 -14.72 10.88
CA ALA A 127 9.09 -14.19 10.11
C ALA A 127 7.76 -14.52 10.80
N PRO A 128 6.83 -13.55 10.95
CA PRO A 128 5.52 -13.83 11.51
C PRO A 128 4.73 -14.83 10.66
N ARG A 129 4.02 -15.73 11.34
CA ARG A 129 3.05 -16.64 10.73
C ARG A 129 1.65 -16.05 10.84
N ASN A 130 0.84 -16.18 9.79
CA ASN A 130 -0.58 -15.85 9.83
C ASN A 130 -0.85 -14.43 10.35
N PHE A 131 -0.38 -13.44 9.60
CA PHE A 131 -0.48 -12.03 10.00
C PHE A 131 -1.37 -11.24 9.05
N MET A 132 -1.75 -10.07 9.54
CA MET A 132 -2.43 -9.04 8.76
C MET A 132 -1.70 -7.73 8.96
N ALA A 133 -1.67 -6.92 7.92
CA ALA A 133 -1.03 -5.63 7.89
C ALA A 133 -1.95 -4.61 7.23
N THR A 134 -1.90 -3.39 7.75
CA THR A 134 -2.55 -2.22 7.17
C THR A 134 -1.48 -1.28 6.66
N MET A 135 -1.69 -0.73 5.48
CA MET A 135 -0.81 0.29 4.92
C MET A 135 -1.32 1.69 5.29
N GLY A 136 -0.44 2.68 5.16
CA GLY A 136 -0.79 4.09 5.30
C GLY A 136 0.06 4.89 4.34
N MET A 137 -0.57 5.82 3.63
CA MET A 137 0.14 6.80 2.79
C MET A 137 0.19 8.14 3.52
N PRO A 138 1.15 9.02 3.23
CA PRO A 138 1.34 10.30 3.92
C PRO A 138 0.31 11.39 3.52
N ILE A 139 -0.96 10.98 3.45
CA ILE A 139 -2.09 11.80 3.05
C ILE A 139 -2.83 12.27 4.30
N ARG A 140 -3.09 13.58 4.41
CA ARG A 140 -3.90 14.16 5.47
C ARG A 140 -5.39 13.89 5.27
N GLU A 141 -6.18 14.11 6.31
CA GLU A 141 -7.64 13.94 6.27
C GLU A 141 -8.33 14.84 5.23
N ASP A 142 -7.73 15.98 4.89
CA ASP A 142 -8.22 16.89 3.84
C ASP A 142 -7.80 16.48 2.42
N GLY A 143 -7.06 15.37 2.27
CA GLY A 143 -6.55 14.87 0.99
C GLY A 143 -5.20 15.45 0.56
N THR A 144 -4.58 16.30 1.39
CA THR A 144 -3.23 16.84 1.11
C THR A 144 -2.18 15.73 1.24
N GLN A 145 -1.40 15.49 0.19
CA GLN A 145 -0.28 14.54 0.24
C GLN A 145 1.00 15.23 0.71
N GLU A 146 1.70 14.66 1.68
CA GLU A 146 2.89 15.28 2.28
C GLU A 146 4.22 14.73 1.77
N GLY A 147 4.20 13.96 0.69
CA GLY A 147 5.41 13.34 0.15
C GLY A 147 6.03 12.42 1.19
N GLU A 148 7.34 12.29 1.23
CA GLU A 148 8.14 11.33 2.02
C GLU A 148 8.00 11.43 3.57
N ASP A 149 6.88 11.90 4.11
CA ASP A 149 6.56 11.92 5.55
C ASP A 149 6.23 10.51 6.08
N LEU A 150 7.28 9.77 6.43
CA LEU A 150 7.18 8.45 7.06
C LEU A 150 6.38 8.48 8.37
N THR A 151 6.40 9.58 9.11
CA THR A 151 5.69 9.68 10.40
C THR A 151 4.18 9.71 10.16
N LEU A 152 3.74 10.50 9.19
CA LEU A 152 2.33 10.55 8.80
C LEU A 152 1.86 9.22 8.20
N ALA A 153 2.67 8.61 7.32
CA ALA A 153 2.37 7.30 6.75
C ALA A 153 2.21 6.22 7.85
N ALA A 154 3.14 6.16 8.81
CA ALA A 154 3.08 5.22 9.94
C ALA A 154 1.87 5.50 10.86
N ARG A 155 1.57 6.78 11.13
CA ARG A 155 0.38 7.17 11.90
C ARG A 155 -0.90 6.70 11.21
N ASN A 156 -1.00 6.90 9.90
CA ASN A 156 -2.15 6.47 9.11
C ASN A 156 -2.30 4.95 9.08
N ALA A 157 -1.19 4.21 8.93
CA ALA A 157 -1.20 2.75 8.99
C ALA A 157 -1.69 2.23 10.36
N LEU A 158 -1.27 2.88 11.45
CA LEU A 158 -1.71 2.55 12.81
C LEU A 158 -3.21 2.83 13.01
N ILE A 159 -3.73 3.94 12.50
CA ILE A 159 -5.16 4.26 12.57
C ILE A 159 -5.98 3.19 11.83
N GLN A 160 -5.54 2.79 10.63
CA GLN A 160 -6.19 1.69 9.88
C GLN A 160 -6.15 0.36 10.64
N MET A 161 -5.08 0.07 11.40
CA MET A 161 -4.99 -1.14 12.22
C MET A 161 -5.97 -1.08 13.40
N ILE A 162 -6.13 0.08 14.02
CA ILE A 162 -7.11 0.29 15.09
C ILE A 162 -8.51 0.04 14.55
N ASP A 163 -8.86 0.61 13.40
CA ASP A 163 -10.16 0.40 12.75
C ASP A 163 -10.40 -1.08 12.44
N LEU A 164 -9.39 -1.79 11.90
CA LEU A 164 -9.45 -3.23 11.64
C LEU A 164 -9.69 -4.06 12.92
N LEU A 165 -9.11 -3.66 14.05
CA LEU A 165 -9.35 -4.34 15.33
C LEU A 165 -10.75 -4.02 15.87
N GLN A 166 -11.27 -2.81 15.65
CA GLN A 166 -12.65 -2.47 16.01
C GLN A 166 -13.67 -3.28 15.21
N GLU A 167 -13.43 -3.53 13.91
CA GLU A 167 -14.23 -4.45 13.09
C GLU A 167 -14.31 -5.87 13.68
N ARG A 168 -13.33 -6.24 14.52
CA ARG A 168 -13.24 -7.55 15.20
C ARG A 168 -13.78 -7.55 16.63
N GLY A 169 -14.43 -6.47 17.05
CA GLY A 169 -15.11 -6.37 18.34
C GLY A 169 -14.24 -5.82 19.47
N TRP A 170 -13.04 -5.32 19.20
CA TRP A 170 -12.23 -4.62 20.20
C TRP A 170 -12.71 -3.17 20.36
N SER A 171 -12.69 -2.63 21.58
CA SER A 171 -12.89 -1.19 21.76
C SER A 171 -11.68 -0.42 21.23
N LYS A 172 -11.86 0.87 20.91
CA LYS A 172 -10.77 1.74 20.42
C LYS A 172 -9.57 1.75 21.38
N SER A 173 -9.81 1.81 22.68
CA SER A 173 -8.76 1.77 23.70
C SER A 173 -8.05 0.42 23.75
N GLN A 174 -8.78 -0.70 23.63
CA GLN A 174 -8.18 -2.03 23.56
C GLN A 174 -7.33 -2.20 22.30
N ALA A 175 -7.86 -1.78 21.14
CA ALA A 175 -7.16 -1.82 19.87
C ALA A 175 -5.85 -1.01 19.90
N TYR A 176 -5.89 0.20 20.46
CA TYR A 176 -4.70 1.03 20.66
C TYR A 176 -3.63 0.34 21.52
N ILE A 177 -4.04 -0.25 22.64
CA ILE A 177 -3.15 -1.01 23.52
C ILE A 177 -2.55 -2.21 22.77
N ILE A 178 -3.36 -2.99 22.04
CA ILE A 178 -2.87 -4.14 21.28
C ILE A 178 -1.79 -3.73 20.27
N CYS A 179 -2.03 -2.64 19.52
CA CYS A 179 -1.05 -2.15 18.55
C CYS A 179 0.27 -1.73 19.22
N ARG A 180 0.21 -1.17 20.43
CA ARG A 180 1.40 -0.73 21.19
C ARG A 180 2.23 -1.89 21.73
N TRP A 181 1.60 -2.97 22.17
CA TRP A 181 2.26 -4.07 22.88
C TRP A 181 2.73 -5.20 21.96
N ARG A 182 2.23 -5.29 20.71
CA ARG A 182 2.51 -6.40 19.79
C ARG A 182 3.24 -6.00 18.49
N LEU A 183 3.93 -4.85 18.51
CA LEU A 183 4.90 -4.45 17.47
C LEU A 183 6.34 -4.96 17.77
N ILE A 184 6.56 -5.56 18.95
CA ILE A 184 7.81 -6.18 19.38
C ILE A 184 7.44 -7.53 19.99
N LEU A 185 7.91 -8.63 19.38
CA LEU A 185 7.76 -10.05 19.77
C LEU A 185 6.54 -10.82 19.22
N GLY A 186 6.84 -11.84 18.41
CA GLY A 186 5.93 -12.85 17.88
C GLY A 186 6.50 -13.55 16.67
#